data_AF-A0A7T5VD41-F1
#
_entry.id   AF-A0A7T5VD41-F1
#
_cell.length_a   1.000
_cell.length_b   1.000
_cell.length_c   1.000
_cell.angle_alpha   90.00
_cell.angle_beta   90.00
_cell.angle_gamma   90.00
#
_symmetry.space_group_name_H-M   'P 1'
#
loop_
_entity.id
_entity.type
_entity.pdbx_description
1 polymer ?
#
loop_
_entity_poly.entity_id
_entity_poly.type
_entity_poly.pdbx_seq_one_letter_code
_entity_poly.pdbx_strand_id
1 'polypeptide(L)'
;MSIQPFSDLPALAQHLRDELMNKKFILLYAYNGIGKTRLSTAFKNLGKDVADEDKRDTLYFNAFTEDLFTWDNDLDNDSERVLRLNSQSRFFAGLEELEMDTRIRPLLSRYVDFDFRINTDRWEVSFSREVSDGDGHRIEDGIKISRGEENIFIWCFFLAIVQLTLDDDGNGPYNWVRYIYIDDPISSLDDQNAVAVATHLARLLKNPESKLKTVISTHHALFFNVLYNEIKRKKNRRDRFFLACDRVSNEYTLRDTGETPFFHHVAALAGLYEAEQSGELYTHHFNMLRAILEKTASFHGYDNFSACIRQGDDDVEDVLHTRLINILNHGNYSLYEPREMLAENKEHFRRILHDFINHYPFNRELFPNR
;
A
#
# COMPACT_ATOMS: atom_id res chain seq x y z
N MET A 1 5.75 24.38 2.62
CA MET A 1 4.97 23.27 2.04
C MET A 1 3.55 23.79 1.82
N SER A 2 2.93 23.57 0.66
CA SER A 2 1.55 24.00 0.39
C SER A 2 0.56 22.91 0.83
N ILE A 3 -0.44 23.28 1.61
CA ILE A 3 -1.56 22.42 2.02
C ILE A 3 -2.78 22.85 1.21
N GLN A 4 -3.45 21.90 0.55
CA GLN A 4 -4.67 22.13 -0.22
C GLN A 4 -5.82 21.34 0.40
N PRO A 5 -6.90 22.01 0.86
CA PRO A 5 -8.09 21.35 1.38
C PRO A 5 -9.07 20.98 0.25
N PHE A 6 -9.83 19.91 0.43
CA PHE A 6 -10.87 19.42 -0.45
C PHE A 6 -12.08 18.96 0.38
N SER A 7 -13.28 19.33 -0.06
CA SER A 7 -14.53 19.02 0.64
C SER A 7 -14.91 17.55 0.59
N ASP A 8 -14.49 16.82 -0.45
CA ASP A 8 -14.86 15.42 -0.67
C ASP A 8 -13.89 14.68 -1.61
N LEU A 9 -14.08 13.36 -1.73
CA LEU A 9 -13.28 12.48 -2.58
C LEU A 9 -13.47 12.75 -4.09
N PRO A 10 -14.68 13.00 -4.61
CA PRO A 10 -14.86 13.41 -6.01
C PRO A 10 -14.06 14.66 -6.41
N ALA A 11 -14.07 15.70 -5.58
CA ALA A 11 -13.31 16.92 -5.81
C ALA A 11 -11.80 16.65 -5.82
N LEU A 12 -11.32 15.85 -4.86
CA LEU A 12 -9.94 15.40 -4.82
C LEU A 12 -9.58 14.57 -6.07
N ALA A 13 -10.44 13.64 -6.49
CA ALA A 13 -10.22 12.81 -7.68
C ALA A 13 -10.16 13.65 -8.97
N GLN A 14 -11.02 14.67 -9.08
CA GLN A 14 -10.99 15.60 -10.22
C GLN A 14 -9.68 16.38 -10.23
N HIS A 15 -9.25 16.89 -9.08
CA HIS A 15 -7.96 17.57 -8.96
C HIS A 15 -6.79 16.68 -9.39
N LEU A 16 -6.78 15.40 -9.00
CA LEU A 16 -5.76 14.44 -9.44
C LEU A 16 -5.76 14.26 -10.97
N ARG A 17 -6.95 14.18 -11.61
CA ARG A 17 -7.05 14.10 -13.08
C ARG A 17 -6.48 15.36 -13.75
N ASP A 18 -6.79 16.54 -13.21
CA ASP A 18 -6.30 17.81 -13.73
C ASP A 18 -4.78 17.94 -13.58
N GLU A 19 -4.22 17.52 -12.44
CA GLU A 19 -2.77 17.48 -12.22
C GLU A 19 -2.06 16.53 -13.20
N LEU A 20 -2.67 15.38 -13.50
CA LEU A 20 -2.18 14.44 -14.51
C LEU A 20 -2.27 14.99 -15.94
N MET A 21 -2.94 16.12 -16.21
CA MET A 21 -2.82 16.79 -17.51
C MET A 21 -1.43 17.36 -17.73
N ASN A 22 -0.75 17.76 -16.65
CA ASN A 22 0.58 18.37 -16.68
C ASN A 22 1.69 17.42 -16.20
N LYS A 23 1.32 16.30 -15.59
CA LYS A 23 2.22 15.32 -14.96
C LYS A 23 1.95 13.92 -15.48
N LYS A 24 2.99 13.09 -15.54
CA LYS A 24 2.82 11.66 -15.86
C LYS A 24 2.39 10.84 -14.65
N PHE A 25 2.85 11.21 -13.46
CA PHE A 25 2.70 10.39 -12.25
C PHE A 25 2.29 11.24 -11.07
N ILE A 26 1.47 10.68 -10.18
CA ILE A 26 1.19 11.22 -8.85
C ILE A 26 1.38 10.09 -7.83
N LEU A 27 2.19 10.34 -6.82
CA LEU A 27 2.42 9.42 -5.72
C LEU A 27 1.80 9.96 -4.44
N LEU A 28 0.89 9.20 -3.82
CA LEU A 28 0.13 9.55 -2.64
C LEU A 28 0.52 8.62 -1.49
N TYR A 29 1.01 9.21 -0.40
CA TYR A 29 1.11 8.51 0.87
C TYR A 29 -0.15 8.79 1.69
N ALA A 30 -0.85 7.75 2.14
CA ALA A 30 -1.98 7.91 3.06
C ALA A 30 -2.10 6.71 3.99
N TYR A 31 -2.40 6.98 5.25
CA TYR A 31 -2.65 5.93 6.25
C TYR A 31 -3.87 5.07 5.89
N ASN A 32 -3.99 3.92 6.55
CA ASN A 32 -5.17 3.08 6.42
C ASN A 32 -6.40 3.76 7.02
N GLY A 33 -7.58 3.49 6.47
CA GLY A 33 -8.84 4.12 6.89
C GLY A 33 -9.12 5.51 6.30
N ILE A 34 -8.16 6.15 5.62
CA ILE A 34 -8.36 7.47 4.98
C ILE A 34 -9.27 7.39 3.73
N GLY A 35 -9.54 6.19 3.20
CA GLY A 35 -10.43 5.99 2.06
C GLY A 35 -9.73 5.97 0.70
N LYS A 36 -8.47 5.54 0.63
CA LYS A 36 -7.70 5.39 -0.63
C LYS A 36 -8.46 4.56 -1.69
N THR A 37 -9.11 3.48 -1.29
CA THR A 37 -9.92 2.63 -2.19
C THR A 37 -11.19 3.34 -2.66
N ARG A 38 -11.78 4.21 -1.83
CA ARG A 38 -12.90 5.06 -2.24
C ARG A 38 -12.42 6.15 -3.22
N LEU A 39 -11.22 6.69 -3.01
CA LEU A 39 -10.59 7.65 -3.92
C LEU A 39 -10.30 7.02 -5.29
N SER A 40 -9.75 5.80 -5.34
CA SER A 40 -9.50 5.09 -6.60
C SER A 40 -10.81 4.83 -7.37
N THR A 41 -11.88 4.50 -6.64
CA THR A 41 -13.22 4.31 -7.20
C THR A 41 -13.81 5.63 -7.72
N ALA A 42 -13.70 6.72 -6.97
CA ALA A 42 -14.14 8.05 -7.40
C ALA A 42 -13.38 8.49 -8.67
N PHE A 43 -12.07 8.30 -8.69
CA PHE A 43 -11.22 8.60 -9.86
C PHE A 43 -11.63 7.80 -11.10
N LYS A 44 -11.89 6.50 -10.95
CA LYS A 44 -12.41 5.64 -12.03
C LYS A 44 -13.78 6.11 -12.52
N ASN A 45 -14.69 6.47 -11.61
CA ASN A 45 -16.05 6.84 -11.96
C ASN A 45 -16.13 8.15 -12.76
N LEU A 46 -15.21 9.10 -12.54
CA LEU A 46 -15.10 10.32 -13.37
C LEU A 46 -14.78 10.04 -14.84
N GLY A 47 -14.20 8.87 -15.14
CA GLY A 47 -13.89 8.42 -16.49
C GLY A 47 -14.99 7.63 -17.17
N LYS A 48 -16.12 7.41 -16.49
CA LYS A 48 -17.29 6.74 -17.05
C LYS A 48 -18.20 7.76 -17.69
N ASP A 49 -18.75 7.42 -18.85
CA ASP A 49 -19.81 8.19 -19.47
C ASP A 49 -21.17 7.68 -18.98
N VAL A 50 -22.08 8.58 -18.59
CA VAL A 50 -23.42 8.20 -18.11
C VAL A 50 -24.31 7.74 -19.27
N ALA A 51 -24.00 8.17 -20.50
CA ALA A 51 -24.73 7.80 -21.70
C ALA A 51 -24.18 6.55 -22.40
N ASP A 52 -22.96 6.12 -22.06
CA ASP A 52 -22.28 4.97 -22.66
C ASP A 52 -21.55 4.17 -21.57
N GLU A 53 -22.20 3.10 -21.10
CA GLU A 53 -21.70 2.24 -20.01
C GLU A 53 -20.34 1.58 -20.34
N ASP A 54 -20.00 1.48 -21.63
CA ASP A 54 -18.78 0.87 -22.14
C ASP A 54 -17.61 1.85 -22.23
N LYS A 55 -17.89 3.15 -22.15
CA LYS A 55 -16.86 4.18 -22.22
C LYS A 55 -16.22 4.36 -20.85
N ARG A 56 -15.00 3.85 -20.72
CA ARG A 56 -14.13 3.96 -19.54
C ARG A 56 -12.73 4.33 -19.98
N ASP A 57 -11.98 5.00 -19.12
CA ASP A 57 -10.63 5.47 -19.45
C ASP A 57 -9.55 5.07 -18.42
N THR A 58 -9.93 4.35 -17.36
CA THR A 58 -9.06 4.06 -16.20
C THR A 58 -8.96 2.57 -15.93
N LEU A 59 -7.74 2.03 -16.00
CA LEU A 59 -7.37 0.73 -15.47
C LEU A 59 -6.95 0.91 -14.00
N TYR A 60 -7.32 0.00 -13.10
CA TYR A 60 -7.00 0.15 -11.69
C TYR A 60 -6.62 -1.15 -11.03
N PHE A 61 -5.80 -1.05 -9.98
CA PHE A 61 -5.48 -2.12 -9.04
C PHE A 61 -5.91 -1.66 -7.65
N ASN A 62 -6.83 -2.40 -7.04
CA ASN A 62 -7.31 -2.19 -5.67
C ASN A 62 -8.03 -3.48 -5.19
N ALA A 63 -8.63 -3.44 -4.00
CA ALA A 63 -9.40 -4.57 -3.46
C ALA A 63 -10.45 -5.15 -4.43
N PHE A 64 -11.16 -4.32 -5.20
CA PHE A 64 -12.13 -4.82 -6.20
C PHE A 64 -11.48 -5.58 -7.36
N THR A 65 -10.18 -5.37 -7.60
CA THR A 65 -9.40 -6.12 -8.60
C THR A 65 -9.00 -7.47 -8.03
N GLU A 66 -8.63 -7.52 -6.75
CA GLU A 66 -8.37 -8.78 -6.03
C GLU A 66 -9.64 -9.65 -5.97
N ASP A 67 -10.80 -9.04 -5.74
CA ASP A 67 -12.11 -9.73 -5.71
C ASP A 67 -12.52 -10.33 -7.07
N LEU A 68 -11.80 -10.06 -8.16
CA LEU A 68 -11.99 -10.75 -9.44
C LEU A 68 -11.44 -12.17 -9.44
N PHE A 69 -10.68 -12.53 -8.41
CA PHE A 69 -10.03 -13.81 -8.23
C PHE A 69 -10.59 -14.50 -6.97
N THR A 70 -11.23 -15.65 -7.14
CA THR A 70 -11.92 -16.34 -6.04
C THR A 70 -11.48 -17.79 -5.96
N TRP A 71 -11.07 -18.25 -4.79
CA TRP A 71 -10.71 -19.65 -4.59
C TRP A 71 -11.93 -20.56 -4.65
N ASP A 72 -11.83 -21.63 -5.44
CA ASP A 72 -12.60 -22.85 -5.27
C ASP A 72 -11.63 -23.92 -4.71
N ASN A 73 -11.87 -24.35 -3.48
CA ASN A 73 -10.97 -25.24 -2.75
C ASN A 73 -11.41 -26.71 -2.79
N ASP A 74 -12.48 -27.06 -3.52
CA ASP A 74 -13.04 -28.43 -3.58
C ASP A 74 -12.98 -29.16 -2.22
N LEU A 75 -13.85 -28.76 -1.28
CA LEU A 75 -13.85 -29.28 0.08
C LEU A 75 -14.25 -30.76 0.18
N ASP A 76 -14.87 -31.31 -0.86
CA ASP A 76 -15.44 -32.66 -0.83
C ASP A 76 -14.40 -33.74 -1.15
N ASN A 77 -13.47 -33.48 -2.07
CA ASN A 77 -12.39 -34.42 -2.43
C ASN A 77 -10.98 -33.92 -2.09
N ASP A 78 -10.82 -32.66 -1.67
CA ASP A 78 -9.55 -31.99 -1.34
C ASP A 78 -8.48 -32.13 -2.42
N SER A 79 -8.92 -32.22 -3.68
CA SER A 79 -8.08 -32.66 -4.80
C SER A 79 -7.92 -31.62 -5.91
N GLU A 80 -8.93 -30.78 -6.16
CA GLU A 80 -8.87 -29.73 -7.19
C GLU A 80 -9.00 -28.34 -6.55
N ARG A 81 -7.85 -27.74 -6.19
CA ARG A 81 -7.81 -26.35 -5.70
C ARG A 81 -7.47 -25.41 -6.85
N VAL A 82 -8.41 -24.54 -7.20
CA VAL A 82 -8.26 -23.61 -8.33
C VAL A 82 -8.67 -22.19 -7.95
N LEU A 83 -8.02 -21.22 -8.58
CA LEU A 83 -8.39 -19.81 -8.47
C LEU A 83 -9.25 -19.43 -9.67
N ARG A 84 -10.54 -19.19 -9.44
CA ARG A 84 -11.50 -18.78 -10.47
C ARG A 84 -11.35 -17.31 -10.82
N LEU A 85 -11.41 -17.03 -12.12
CA LEU A 85 -11.39 -15.71 -12.70
C LEU A 85 -12.82 -15.29 -13.06
N ASN A 86 -13.20 -14.07 -12.71
CA ASN A 86 -14.50 -13.53 -13.11
C ASN A 86 -14.51 -13.13 -14.59
N SER A 87 -14.81 -14.07 -15.49
CA SER A 87 -14.84 -13.89 -16.95
C SER A 87 -15.73 -12.75 -17.46
N GLN A 88 -16.71 -12.29 -16.67
CA GLN A 88 -17.57 -11.16 -17.04
C GLN A 88 -16.86 -9.81 -16.93
N SER A 89 -15.69 -9.77 -16.28
CA SER A 89 -14.91 -8.54 -16.12
C SER A 89 -14.08 -8.25 -17.37
N ARG A 90 -14.21 -7.03 -17.92
CA ARG A 90 -13.34 -6.51 -18.99
C ARG A 90 -11.86 -6.46 -18.61
N PHE A 91 -11.52 -6.60 -17.32
CA PHE A 91 -10.14 -6.81 -16.88
C PHE A 91 -9.49 -7.98 -17.61
N PHE A 92 -10.28 -9.02 -17.87
CA PHE A 92 -9.87 -10.25 -18.53
C PHE A 92 -10.15 -10.26 -20.05
N ALA A 93 -10.51 -9.12 -20.64
CA ALA A 93 -10.79 -9.04 -22.06
C ALA A 93 -9.55 -9.36 -22.90
N GLY A 94 -9.68 -10.31 -23.83
CA GLY A 94 -8.60 -10.71 -24.74
C GLY A 94 -7.60 -11.72 -24.15
N LEU A 95 -7.83 -12.26 -22.95
CA LEU A 95 -6.93 -13.25 -22.35
C LEU A 95 -6.66 -14.47 -23.22
N GLU A 96 -7.67 -14.92 -23.95
CA GLU A 96 -7.61 -16.05 -24.88
C GLU A 96 -6.58 -15.84 -25.99
N GLU A 97 -6.33 -14.58 -26.40
CA GLU A 97 -5.49 -14.24 -27.56
C GLU A 97 -4.08 -13.76 -27.17
N LEU A 98 -3.85 -13.45 -25.88
CA LEU A 98 -2.67 -12.67 -25.44
C LEU A 98 -1.54 -13.48 -24.79
N GLU A 99 -1.67 -14.82 -24.75
CA GLU A 99 -0.72 -15.74 -24.10
C GLU A 99 -0.24 -15.22 -22.72
N MET A 100 -1.20 -14.87 -21.87
CA MET A 100 -0.92 -14.18 -20.60
C MET A 100 0.01 -14.98 -19.67
N ASP A 101 -0.04 -16.31 -19.74
CA ASP A 101 0.90 -17.18 -19.02
C ASP A 101 2.36 -16.81 -19.29
N THR A 102 2.72 -16.63 -20.57
CA THR A 102 4.09 -16.33 -21.01
C THR A 102 4.56 -14.95 -20.55
N ARG A 103 3.63 -14.00 -20.38
CA ARG A 103 3.92 -12.63 -19.91
C ARG A 103 4.00 -12.53 -18.39
N ILE A 104 3.18 -13.30 -17.68
CA ILE A 104 3.12 -13.27 -16.22
C ILE A 104 4.30 -14.04 -15.62
N ARG A 105 4.69 -15.20 -16.18
CA ARG A 105 5.76 -16.06 -15.65
C ARG A 105 7.08 -15.31 -15.36
N PRO A 106 7.65 -14.50 -16.28
CA PRO A 106 8.91 -13.77 -16.03
C PRO A 106 8.79 -12.70 -14.94
N LEU A 107 7.58 -12.23 -14.66
CA LEU A 107 7.31 -11.30 -13.57
C LEU A 107 7.22 -12.04 -12.24
N LEU A 108 6.48 -13.16 -12.24
CA LEU A 108 6.17 -13.95 -11.06
C LEU A 108 7.39 -14.69 -10.49
N SER A 109 8.22 -15.28 -11.36
CA SER A 109 9.38 -16.11 -10.98
C SER A 109 10.47 -15.35 -10.19
N ARG A 110 10.32 -14.03 -10.03
CA ARG A 110 11.21 -13.18 -9.24
C ARG A 110 10.85 -13.16 -7.75
N TYR A 111 9.62 -13.53 -7.43
CA TYR A 111 9.04 -13.37 -6.10
C TYR A 111 8.66 -14.71 -5.46
N VAL A 112 8.37 -15.72 -6.28
CA VAL A 112 7.84 -17.01 -5.84
C VAL A 112 8.49 -18.16 -6.59
N ASP A 113 8.38 -19.36 -6.03
CA ASP A 113 8.99 -20.61 -6.48
C ASP A 113 7.94 -21.65 -6.98
N PHE A 114 6.71 -21.20 -7.25
CA PHE A 114 5.66 -22.02 -7.86
C PHE A 114 5.43 -21.61 -9.32
N ASP A 115 4.80 -22.50 -10.05
CA ASP A 115 4.33 -22.30 -11.41
C ASP A 115 2.79 -22.32 -11.47
N PHE A 116 2.23 -21.89 -12.59
CA PHE A 116 0.77 -21.83 -12.76
C PHE A 116 0.35 -22.20 -14.19
N ARG A 117 -0.94 -22.46 -14.37
CA ARG A 117 -1.56 -22.64 -15.69
C ARG A 117 -2.93 -21.97 -15.70
N ILE A 118 -3.16 -21.09 -16.67
CA ILE A 118 -4.47 -20.51 -16.93
C ILE A 118 -5.24 -21.41 -17.89
N ASN A 119 -6.42 -21.85 -17.47
CA ASN A 119 -7.41 -22.48 -18.33
C ASN A 119 -8.43 -21.41 -18.75
N THR A 120 -8.33 -20.93 -19.99
CA THR A 120 -9.22 -19.89 -20.53
C THR A 120 -10.61 -20.40 -20.87
N ASP A 121 -10.79 -21.71 -21.08
CA ASP A 121 -12.12 -22.29 -21.34
C ASP A 121 -12.98 -22.29 -20.06
N ARG A 122 -12.34 -22.60 -18.91
CA ARG A 122 -13.00 -22.67 -17.60
C ARG A 122 -12.82 -21.41 -16.76
N TRP A 123 -11.94 -20.49 -17.17
CA TRP A 123 -11.55 -19.31 -16.41
C TRP A 123 -11.00 -19.66 -15.03
N GLU A 124 -10.10 -20.65 -15.00
CA GLU A 124 -9.53 -21.21 -13.77
C GLU A 124 -7.99 -21.17 -13.85
N VAL A 125 -7.35 -20.88 -12.72
CA VAL A 125 -5.90 -20.95 -12.59
C VAL A 125 -5.56 -22.07 -11.62
N SER A 126 -4.75 -23.02 -12.07
CA SER A 126 -4.13 -24.04 -11.23
C SER A 126 -2.68 -23.69 -10.95
N PHE A 127 -2.20 -24.07 -9.78
CA PHE A 127 -0.82 -23.84 -9.35
C PHE A 127 -0.10 -25.17 -9.16
N SER A 128 1.21 -25.16 -9.41
CA SER A 128 2.07 -26.32 -9.20
C SER A 128 3.43 -25.92 -8.66
N ARG A 129 4.12 -26.84 -7.98
CA ARG A 129 5.47 -26.59 -7.48
C ARG A 129 6.35 -27.81 -7.72
N GLU A 130 7.61 -27.55 -8.05
CA GLU A 130 8.62 -28.60 -8.17
C GLU A 130 9.16 -28.94 -6.77
N VAL A 131 9.00 -30.20 -6.36
CA VAL A 131 9.44 -30.69 -5.06
C VAL A 131 10.55 -31.71 -5.27
N SER A 132 11.64 -31.58 -4.51
CA SER A 132 12.73 -32.57 -4.55
C SER A 132 12.28 -33.88 -3.94
N ASP A 133 12.50 -34.99 -4.65
CA ASP A 133 12.22 -36.34 -4.19
C ASP A 133 13.47 -37.21 -4.29
N GLY A 134 14.35 -37.08 -3.29
CA GLY A 134 15.59 -37.86 -3.16
C GLY A 134 16.62 -37.62 -4.26
N ASP A 135 16.44 -38.31 -5.40
CA ASP A 135 17.33 -38.31 -6.58
C ASP A 135 16.70 -37.64 -7.82
N GLY A 136 15.52 -37.02 -7.69
CA GLY A 136 14.86 -36.32 -8.79
C GLY A 136 13.92 -35.20 -8.33
N HIS A 137 13.11 -34.71 -9.26
CA HIS A 137 12.10 -33.69 -9.01
C HIS A 137 10.72 -34.23 -9.41
N ARG A 138 9.73 -34.02 -8.53
CA ARG A 138 8.31 -34.28 -8.83
C ARG A 138 7.56 -32.96 -8.91
N ILE A 139 6.64 -32.84 -9.85
CA ILE A 139 5.72 -31.70 -9.93
C ILE A 139 4.50 -32.05 -9.06
N GLU A 140 4.22 -31.21 -8.08
CA GLU A 140 3.01 -31.27 -7.28
C GLU A 140 2.01 -30.26 -7.84
N ASP A 141 0.95 -30.76 -8.49
CA ASP A 141 -0.13 -29.95 -9.08
C ASP A 141 -1.28 -29.73 -8.08
N GLY A 142 -2.06 -28.66 -8.26
CA GLY A 142 -3.26 -28.38 -7.46
C GLY A 142 -2.93 -27.83 -6.06
N ILE A 143 -1.79 -27.16 -5.91
CA ILE A 143 -1.37 -26.61 -4.61
C ILE A 143 -2.18 -25.37 -4.23
N LYS A 144 -2.42 -25.19 -2.92
CA LYS A 144 -2.92 -23.93 -2.37
C LYS A 144 -1.75 -23.02 -2.02
N ILE A 145 -1.65 -21.88 -2.70
CA ILE A 145 -0.67 -20.84 -2.37
C ILE A 145 -1.17 -19.97 -1.21
N SER A 146 -0.24 -19.35 -0.48
CA SER A 146 -0.52 -18.41 0.61
C SER A 146 -1.20 -17.13 0.11
N ARG A 147 -1.80 -16.35 1.01
CA ARG A 147 -2.46 -15.08 0.64
C ARG A 147 -1.46 -14.04 0.10
N GLY A 148 -0.21 -14.05 0.58
CA GLY A 148 0.85 -13.19 0.06
C GLY A 148 1.25 -13.56 -1.37
N GLU A 149 1.45 -14.85 -1.63
CA GLU A 149 1.73 -15.40 -2.96
C GLU A 149 0.57 -15.14 -3.95
N GLU A 150 -0.67 -15.30 -3.50
CA GLU A 150 -1.87 -14.95 -4.27
C GLU A 150 -1.88 -13.47 -4.67
N ASN A 151 -1.59 -12.57 -3.73
CA ASN A 151 -1.54 -11.14 -4.01
C ASN A 151 -0.41 -10.81 -5.00
N ILE A 152 0.77 -11.42 -4.86
CA ILE A 152 1.87 -11.29 -5.83
C ILE A 152 1.43 -11.76 -7.21
N PHE A 153 0.72 -12.88 -7.30
CA PHE A 153 0.21 -13.41 -8.56
C PHE A 153 -0.75 -12.42 -9.23
N ILE A 154 -1.77 -11.94 -8.50
CA ILE A 154 -2.74 -10.96 -9.00
C ILE A 154 -2.05 -9.66 -9.42
N TRP A 155 -1.04 -9.24 -8.65
CA TRP A 155 -0.20 -8.08 -9.00
C TRP A 155 0.62 -8.30 -10.27
N CYS A 156 1.26 -9.46 -10.45
CA CYS A 156 2.00 -9.79 -11.67
C CYS A 156 1.06 -9.88 -12.89
N PHE A 157 -0.15 -10.39 -12.69
CA PHE A 157 -1.22 -10.39 -13.69
C PHE A 157 -1.57 -8.97 -14.13
N PHE A 158 -1.79 -8.07 -13.16
CA PHE A 158 -2.05 -6.67 -13.42
C PHE A 158 -0.89 -6.00 -14.17
N LEU A 159 0.35 -6.24 -13.75
CA LEU A 159 1.52 -5.68 -14.43
C LEU A 159 1.66 -6.16 -15.88
N ALA A 160 1.31 -7.42 -16.17
CA ALA A 160 1.31 -7.93 -17.55
C ALA A 160 0.29 -7.17 -18.42
N ILE A 161 -0.91 -6.88 -17.90
CA ILE A 161 -1.91 -6.04 -18.59
C ILE A 161 -1.38 -4.61 -18.81
N VAL A 162 -0.72 -4.04 -17.80
CA VAL A 162 -0.13 -2.71 -17.94
C VAL A 162 0.97 -2.70 -19.01
N GLN A 163 1.82 -3.73 -19.08
CA GLN A 163 2.83 -3.86 -20.13
C GLN A 163 2.19 -3.94 -21.51
N LEU A 164 1.13 -4.74 -21.66
CA LEU A 164 0.35 -4.80 -22.90
C LEU A 164 -0.20 -3.44 -23.30
N THR A 165 -0.72 -2.68 -22.34
CA THR A 165 -1.25 -1.33 -22.58
C THR A 165 -0.14 -0.34 -22.98
N LEU A 166 1.08 -0.54 -22.49
CA LEU A 166 2.23 0.30 -22.82
C LEU A 166 2.82 -0.01 -24.20
N ASP A 167 2.79 -1.28 -24.58
CA ASP A 167 3.33 -1.78 -25.85
C ASP A 167 2.30 -1.71 -27.00
N ASP A 168 1.05 -1.32 -26.72
CA ASP A 168 -0.04 -1.25 -27.69
C ASP A 168 0.11 -0.04 -28.65
N ASP A 169 0.08 -0.34 -29.95
CA ASP A 169 0.06 0.65 -31.04
C ASP A 169 -1.32 1.31 -31.26
N GLY A 170 -2.31 1.01 -30.40
CA GLY A 170 -3.63 1.65 -30.35
C GLY A 170 -4.80 0.78 -30.84
N ASN A 171 -4.52 -0.48 -31.21
CA ASN A 171 -5.52 -1.44 -31.70
C ASN A 171 -5.71 -2.63 -30.75
N GLY A 172 -5.00 -2.67 -29.63
CA GLY A 172 -5.11 -3.71 -28.63
C GLY A 172 -6.37 -3.61 -27.78
N PRO A 173 -6.68 -4.67 -27.02
CA PRO A 173 -7.89 -4.75 -26.19
C PRO A 173 -7.93 -3.72 -25.04
N TYR A 174 -6.79 -3.07 -24.76
CA TYR A 174 -6.62 -2.08 -23.71
C TYR A 174 -6.40 -0.64 -24.24
N ASN A 175 -6.65 -0.37 -25.53
CA ASN A 175 -6.46 0.95 -26.14
C ASN A 175 -7.29 2.09 -25.50
N TRP A 176 -8.35 1.75 -24.76
CA TRP A 176 -9.21 2.67 -24.03
C TRP A 176 -8.53 3.23 -22.78
N VAL A 177 -7.48 2.58 -22.27
CA VAL A 177 -6.81 2.95 -21.02
C VAL A 177 -5.97 4.22 -21.21
N ARG A 178 -6.38 5.30 -20.55
CA ARG A 178 -5.65 6.58 -20.50
C ARG A 178 -4.97 6.79 -19.15
N TYR A 179 -5.62 6.31 -18.09
CA TYR A 179 -5.16 6.43 -16.72
C TYR A 179 -4.97 5.07 -16.07
N ILE A 180 -3.98 4.98 -15.20
CA ILE A 180 -3.78 3.84 -14.31
C ILE A 180 -3.92 4.33 -12.86
N TYR A 181 -4.69 3.64 -12.03
CA TYR A 181 -4.76 3.92 -10.60
C TYR A 181 -4.34 2.69 -9.81
N ILE A 182 -3.28 2.78 -9.02
CA ILE A 182 -2.78 1.69 -8.18
C ILE A 182 -2.99 2.05 -6.72
N ASP A 183 -3.78 1.27 -5.99
CA ASP A 183 -4.05 1.42 -4.56
C ASP A 183 -3.46 0.25 -3.79
N ASP A 184 -2.47 0.53 -2.94
CA ASP A 184 -1.82 -0.42 -2.02
C ASP A 184 -1.48 -1.80 -2.62
N PRO A 185 -0.57 -1.86 -3.62
CA PRO A 185 -0.29 -3.09 -4.36
C PRO A 185 0.40 -4.19 -3.53
N ILE A 186 0.80 -3.89 -2.29
CA ILE A 186 1.68 -4.74 -1.48
C ILE A 186 1.22 -4.83 -0.01
N SER A 187 -0.07 -4.64 0.27
CA SER A 187 -0.64 -4.55 1.64
C SER A 187 -0.33 -5.73 2.57
N SER A 188 0.21 -6.86 2.05
CA SER A 188 0.55 -8.08 2.79
C SER A 188 1.92 -8.67 2.43
N LEU A 189 2.84 -7.90 1.84
CA LEU A 189 4.17 -8.40 1.42
C LEU A 189 5.27 -8.06 2.43
N ASP A 190 6.33 -8.87 2.46
CA ASP A 190 7.55 -8.55 3.19
C ASP A 190 8.33 -7.37 2.55
N ASP A 191 9.27 -6.81 3.31
CA ASP A 191 10.07 -5.65 2.90
C ASP A 191 10.90 -5.91 1.63
N GLN A 192 11.39 -7.14 1.41
CA GLN A 192 12.21 -7.46 0.23
C GLN A 192 11.35 -7.44 -1.03
N ASN A 193 10.20 -8.10 -0.97
CA ASN A 193 9.20 -8.10 -2.04
C ASN A 193 8.66 -6.69 -2.30
N ALA A 194 8.41 -5.89 -1.26
CA ALA A 194 8.00 -4.50 -1.40
C ALA A 194 9.03 -3.66 -2.20
N VAL A 195 10.32 -3.79 -1.90
CA VAL A 195 11.39 -3.08 -2.63
C VAL A 195 11.47 -3.55 -4.08
N ALA A 196 11.40 -4.86 -4.33
CA ALA A 196 11.47 -5.43 -5.66
C ALA A 196 10.30 -5.00 -6.54
N VAL A 197 9.07 -5.05 -6.00
CA VAL A 197 7.85 -4.60 -6.69
C VAL A 197 7.91 -3.10 -6.99
N ALA A 198 8.31 -2.26 -6.02
CA ALA A 198 8.48 -0.83 -6.23
C ALA A 198 9.50 -0.53 -7.35
N THR A 199 10.64 -1.21 -7.32
CA THR A 199 11.71 -1.02 -8.32
C THR A 199 11.24 -1.40 -9.71
N HIS A 200 10.53 -2.53 -9.83
CA HIS A 200 10.00 -2.99 -11.10
C HIS A 200 8.93 -2.03 -11.65
N LEU A 201 7.98 -1.61 -10.81
CA LEU A 201 6.96 -0.64 -11.17
C LEU A 201 7.59 0.68 -11.63
N ALA A 202 8.59 1.20 -10.91
CA ALA A 202 9.27 2.43 -11.30
C ALA A 202 9.96 2.30 -12.66
N ARG A 203 10.59 1.16 -12.97
CA ARG A 203 11.22 0.91 -14.28
C ARG A 203 10.19 0.90 -15.41
N LEU A 204 9.06 0.22 -15.19
CA LEU A 204 7.97 0.15 -16.15
C LEU A 204 7.39 1.55 -16.44
N LEU A 205 7.16 2.36 -15.40
CA LEU A 205 6.61 3.72 -15.55
C LEU A 205 7.61 4.72 -16.15
N LYS A 206 8.92 4.49 -16.00
CA LYS A 206 9.97 5.37 -16.56
C LYS A 206 10.10 5.28 -18.08
N ASN A 207 9.40 4.37 -18.76
CA ASN A 207 9.45 4.24 -20.21
C ASN A 207 9.11 5.59 -20.88
N PRO A 208 10.05 6.23 -21.62
CA PRO A 208 9.85 7.57 -22.16
C PRO A 208 8.70 7.66 -23.17
N GLU A 209 8.45 6.58 -23.91
CA GLU A 209 7.39 6.47 -24.93
C GLU A 209 5.99 6.35 -24.31
N SER A 210 5.91 6.03 -23.02
CA SER A 210 4.62 5.89 -22.33
C SER A 210 3.86 7.21 -22.25
N LYS A 211 2.63 7.20 -22.76
CA LYS A 211 1.63 8.27 -22.58
C LYS A 211 0.72 8.03 -21.38
N LEU A 212 0.86 6.91 -20.69
CA LEU A 212 0.00 6.54 -19.57
C LEU A 212 0.24 7.43 -18.37
N LYS A 213 -0.86 7.84 -17.75
CA LYS A 213 -0.87 8.70 -16.57
C LYS A 213 -1.23 7.87 -15.36
N THR A 214 -0.38 7.84 -14.33
CA THR A 214 -0.56 6.91 -13.20
C THR A 214 -0.69 7.63 -11.87
N VAL A 215 -1.69 7.25 -11.08
CA VAL A 215 -1.77 7.56 -9.65
C VAL A 215 -1.39 6.31 -8.87
N ILE A 216 -0.54 6.47 -7.87
CA ILE A 216 -0.17 5.40 -6.95
C ILE A 216 -0.50 5.90 -5.55
N SER A 217 -1.41 5.25 -4.85
CA SER A 217 -1.67 5.48 -3.43
C SER A 217 -1.18 4.32 -2.59
N THR A 218 -0.49 4.63 -1.49
CA THR A 218 -0.02 3.59 -0.57
C THR A 218 0.08 4.04 0.89
N HIS A 219 -0.10 3.10 1.82
CA HIS A 219 0.31 3.25 3.23
C HIS A 219 1.70 2.70 3.53
N HIS A 220 2.32 1.96 2.61
CA HIS A 220 3.58 1.28 2.88
C HIS A 220 4.77 2.22 2.68
N ALA A 221 5.38 2.62 3.79
CA ALA A 221 6.44 3.62 3.86
C ALA A 221 7.66 3.30 2.97
N LEU A 222 8.19 2.07 3.07
CA LEU A 222 9.36 1.63 2.29
C LEU A 222 9.08 1.68 0.79
N PHE A 223 7.96 1.12 0.35
CA PHE A 223 7.52 1.14 -1.04
C PHE A 223 7.34 2.56 -1.58
N PHE A 224 6.69 3.45 -0.81
CA PHE A 224 6.60 4.87 -1.17
C PHE A 224 7.99 5.48 -1.34
N ASN A 225 8.92 5.23 -0.42
CA ASN A 225 10.27 5.79 -0.46
C ASN A 225 11.11 5.25 -1.63
N VAL A 226 10.98 3.96 -1.96
CA VAL A 226 11.65 3.38 -3.13
C VAL A 226 11.13 4.02 -4.41
N LEU A 227 9.80 4.10 -4.58
CA LEU A 227 9.19 4.79 -5.73
C LEU A 227 9.58 6.27 -5.79
N TYR A 228 9.58 6.95 -4.64
CA TYR A 228 9.97 8.35 -4.49
C TYR A 228 11.38 8.60 -5.03
N ASN A 229 12.33 7.71 -4.68
CA ASN A 229 13.73 7.85 -5.07
C ASN A 229 13.95 7.42 -6.52
N GLU A 230 13.33 6.31 -6.94
CA GLU A 230 13.47 5.79 -8.28
C GLU A 230 12.88 6.77 -9.30
N ILE A 231 11.63 7.21 -9.14
CA ILE A 231 10.92 8.02 -10.15
C ILE A 231 11.50 9.45 -10.26
N LYS A 232 12.43 9.85 -9.38
CA LYS A 232 13.05 11.17 -9.34
C LYS A 232 13.73 11.53 -10.68
N ARG A 233 13.07 12.38 -11.48
CA ARG A 233 13.67 13.07 -12.64
C ARG A 233 13.33 14.57 -12.62
N LYS A 234 14.40 15.37 -12.76
CA LYS A 234 14.51 16.85 -12.87
C LYS A 234 13.90 17.67 -11.72
N LYS A 235 14.68 18.67 -11.28
CA LYS A 235 14.31 19.68 -10.27
C LYS A 235 12.93 20.28 -10.58
N ASN A 236 12.12 20.48 -9.53
CA ASN A 236 10.88 21.28 -9.50
C ASN A 236 9.52 20.62 -9.86
N ARG A 237 9.38 19.29 -9.89
CA ARG A 237 8.06 18.64 -10.04
C ARG A 237 7.47 18.16 -8.71
N ARG A 238 6.33 18.75 -8.33
CA ARG A 238 5.55 18.46 -7.12
C ARG A 238 4.57 17.33 -7.39
N ASP A 239 5.08 16.12 -7.56
CA ASP A 239 4.29 14.97 -8.02
C ASP A 239 3.97 14.00 -6.87
N ARG A 240 4.22 14.43 -5.62
CA ARG A 240 4.30 13.57 -4.43
C ARG A 240 3.60 14.25 -3.28
N PHE A 241 2.62 13.58 -2.71
CA PHE A 241 1.77 14.17 -1.69
C PHE A 241 1.49 13.22 -0.53
N PHE A 242 1.23 13.82 0.62
CA PHE A 242 0.62 13.19 1.77
C PHE A 242 -0.87 13.52 1.78
N LEU A 243 -1.71 12.50 1.83
CA LEU A 243 -3.16 12.62 1.94
C LEU A 243 -3.58 12.33 3.38
N ALA A 244 -4.23 13.32 3.99
CA ALA A 244 -4.88 13.18 5.29
C ALA A 244 -6.37 13.49 5.16
N CYS A 245 -7.16 12.94 6.07
CA CYS A 245 -8.58 13.26 6.23
C CYS A 245 -8.79 13.66 7.69
N ASP A 246 -9.37 14.83 7.90
CA ASP A 246 -9.87 15.20 9.21
C ASP A 246 -11.19 14.47 9.47
N ARG A 247 -11.23 13.65 10.51
CA ARG A 247 -12.40 12.81 10.83
C ARG A 247 -13.59 13.62 11.34
N VAL A 248 -13.36 14.83 11.86
CA VAL A 248 -14.41 15.69 12.43
C VAL A 248 -15.12 16.47 11.32
N SER A 249 -14.34 17.07 10.41
CA SER A 249 -14.88 17.86 9.29
C SER A 249 -15.14 17.03 8.03
N ASN A 250 -14.63 15.80 7.94
CA ASN A 250 -14.57 14.99 6.72
C ASN A 250 -13.86 15.68 5.54
N GLU A 251 -13.03 16.69 5.82
CA GLU A 251 -12.23 17.37 4.80
C GLU A 251 -10.94 16.62 4.52
N TYR A 252 -10.58 16.54 3.24
CA TYR A 252 -9.34 15.94 2.79
C TYR A 252 -8.28 17.01 2.59
N THR A 253 -7.06 16.75 3.05
CA THR A 253 -5.92 17.64 2.84
C THR A 253 -4.83 16.95 2.06
N LEU A 254 -4.37 17.61 1.00
CA LEU A 254 -3.23 17.21 0.19
C LEU A 254 -2.03 18.08 0.58
N ARG A 255 -0.96 17.48 1.11
CA ARG A 255 0.27 18.17 1.50
C ARG A 255 1.42 17.75 0.59
N ASP A 256 2.11 18.69 -0.03
CA ASP A 256 3.33 18.41 -0.81
C ASP A 256 4.47 17.94 0.11
N THR A 257 5.07 16.79 -0.20
CA THR A 257 6.14 16.18 0.60
C THR A 257 7.54 16.74 0.29
N GLY A 258 7.70 17.55 -0.76
CA GLY A 258 8.97 18.21 -1.09
C GLY A 258 10.07 17.25 -1.57
N GLU A 259 11.34 17.67 -1.44
CA GLU A 259 12.54 16.89 -1.85
C GLU A 259 13.05 15.92 -0.78
N THR A 260 12.48 15.96 0.42
CA THR A 260 12.86 15.07 1.51
C THR A 260 11.96 13.84 1.46
N PRO A 261 12.50 12.61 1.34
CA PRO A 261 11.74 11.41 1.63
C PRO A 261 11.08 11.59 2.98
N PHE A 262 9.77 11.38 3.04
CA PHE A 262 9.03 11.59 4.28
C PHE A 262 9.70 10.73 5.35
N PHE A 263 10.27 11.35 6.39
CA PHE A 263 10.70 10.60 7.57
C PHE A 263 9.39 10.17 8.24
N HIS A 264 8.89 9.00 7.85
CA HIS A 264 7.60 8.43 8.26
C HIS A 264 7.43 8.45 9.78
N HIS A 265 8.53 8.30 10.51
CA HIS A 265 8.57 8.39 11.97
C HIS A 265 8.13 9.78 12.48
N VAL A 266 8.43 10.87 11.77
CA VAL A 266 8.11 12.23 12.17
C VAL A 266 6.64 12.60 11.88
N ALA A 267 6.03 12.15 10.77
CA ALA A 267 4.56 12.30 10.62
C ALA A 267 3.79 11.35 11.51
N ALA A 268 4.27 10.13 11.71
CA ALA A 268 3.64 9.23 12.66
C ALA A 268 3.67 9.88 14.05
N LEU A 269 4.80 10.48 14.44
CA LEU A 269 4.92 11.21 15.69
C LEU A 269 4.01 12.46 15.74
N ALA A 270 3.93 13.23 14.66
CA ALA A 270 3.02 14.38 14.58
C ALA A 270 1.55 13.96 14.66
N GLY A 271 1.17 12.87 13.99
CA GLY A 271 -0.18 12.31 14.05
C GLY A 271 -0.53 11.74 15.43
N LEU A 272 0.44 11.13 16.13
CA LEU A 272 0.26 10.73 17.53
C LEU A 272 0.04 11.94 18.44
N TYR A 273 0.75 13.04 18.18
CA TYR A 273 0.61 14.29 18.92
C TYR A 273 -0.74 14.98 18.65
N GLU A 274 -1.21 14.99 17.41
CA GLU A 274 -2.56 15.47 17.06
C GLU A 274 -3.66 14.61 17.72
N ALA A 275 -3.52 13.28 17.71
CA ALA A 275 -4.47 12.35 18.36
C ALA A 275 -4.48 12.48 19.89
N GLU A 276 -3.34 12.86 20.48
CA GLU A 276 -3.24 13.20 21.89
C GLU A 276 -4.05 14.47 22.20
N GLN A 277 -3.84 15.53 21.43
CA GLN A 277 -4.53 16.82 21.60
C GLN A 277 -6.04 16.71 21.41
N SER A 278 -6.50 15.88 20.48
CA SER A 278 -7.93 15.63 20.26
C SER A 278 -8.55 14.68 21.31
N GLY A 279 -7.72 13.97 22.07
CA GLY A 279 -8.15 12.97 23.05
C GLY A 279 -8.60 11.63 22.45
N GLU A 280 -8.58 11.49 21.12
CA GLU A 280 -8.98 10.29 20.39
C GLU A 280 -7.87 9.23 20.37
N LEU A 281 -7.46 8.74 21.55
CA LEU A 281 -6.40 7.75 21.69
C LEU A 281 -6.96 6.31 21.66
N TYR A 282 -6.44 5.50 20.73
CA TYR A 282 -6.82 4.10 20.51
C TYR A 282 -5.63 3.17 20.66
N THR A 283 -5.86 1.90 21.02
CA THR A 283 -4.80 0.89 21.26
C THR A 283 -3.71 0.84 20.17
N HIS A 284 -4.07 0.98 18.89
CA HIS A 284 -3.11 0.98 17.78
C HIS A 284 -2.09 2.13 17.81
N HIS A 285 -2.35 3.22 18.53
CA HIS A 285 -1.39 4.31 18.72
C HIS A 285 -0.16 3.86 19.53
N PHE A 286 -0.28 2.87 20.44
CA PHE A 286 0.88 2.27 21.10
C PHE A 286 1.79 1.51 20.14
N ASN A 287 1.21 0.84 19.13
CA ASN A 287 1.99 0.17 18.08
C ASN A 287 2.79 1.19 17.26
N MET A 288 2.15 2.30 16.90
CA MET A 288 2.80 3.40 16.17
C MET A 288 3.92 4.04 17.01
N LEU A 289 3.66 4.32 18.29
CA LEU A 289 4.65 4.88 19.20
C LEU A 289 5.85 3.95 19.37
N ARG A 290 5.62 2.65 19.55
CA ARG A 290 6.68 1.64 19.66
C ARG A 290 7.55 1.61 18.40
N ALA A 291 6.95 1.59 17.23
CA ALA A 291 7.69 1.57 15.96
C ALA A 291 8.58 2.81 15.80
N ILE A 292 8.12 3.97 16.26
CA ILE A 292 8.92 5.21 16.28
C ILE A 292 10.07 5.10 17.29
N LEU A 293 9.81 4.60 18.50
CA LEU A 293 10.83 4.41 19.53
C LEU A 293 11.91 3.41 19.08
N GLU A 294 11.54 2.30 18.45
CA GLU A 294 12.48 1.30 17.93
C GLU A 294 13.39 1.88 16.84
N LYS A 295 12.81 2.65 15.91
CA LYS A 295 13.59 3.29 14.83
C LYS A 295 14.49 4.38 15.36
N THR A 296 14.04 5.13 16.36
CA THR A 296 14.85 6.15 17.04
C THR A 296 15.98 5.50 17.84
N ALA A 297 15.70 4.41 18.56
CA ALA A 297 16.71 3.65 19.27
C ALA A 297 17.80 3.13 18.34
N SER A 298 17.40 2.52 17.23
CA SER A 298 18.32 2.05 16.20
C SER A 298 19.15 3.20 15.60
N PHE A 299 18.54 4.36 15.35
CA PHE A 299 19.25 5.54 14.83
C PHE A 299 20.29 6.09 15.81
N HIS A 300 19.99 6.08 17.11
CA HIS A 300 20.91 6.53 18.15
C HIS A 300 21.90 5.44 18.62
N GLY A 301 21.81 4.22 18.07
CA GLY A 301 22.73 3.12 18.39
C GLY A 301 22.41 2.39 19.70
N TYR A 302 21.17 2.46 20.18
CA TYR A 302 20.71 1.71 21.35
C TYR A 302 20.25 0.30 20.98
N ASP A 303 20.50 -0.67 21.87
CA ASP A 303 20.10 -2.07 21.67
C ASP A 303 18.58 -2.29 21.75
N ASN A 304 17.85 -1.45 22.49
CA ASN A 304 16.42 -1.60 22.75
C ASN A 304 15.68 -0.26 22.77
N PHE A 305 14.40 -0.27 22.36
CA PHE A 305 13.54 0.93 22.36
C PHE A 305 13.34 1.53 23.76
N SER A 306 13.44 0.73 24.82
CA SER A 306 13.32 1.19 26.21
C SER A 306 14.38 2.24 26.57
N ALA A 307 15.52 2.26 25.88
CA ALA A 307 16.52 3.32 26.02
C ALA A 307 15.99 4.69 25.59
N CYS A 308 14.98 4.75 24.72
CA CYS A 308 14.31 5.99 24.32
C CYS A 308 13.27 6.47 25.35
N ILE A 309 12.98 5.67 26.38
CA ILE A 309 12.03 5.97 27.45
C ILE A 309 12.79 6.32 28.75
N ARG A 310 13.97 5.74 28.94
CA ARG A 310 14.73 5.84 30.20
C ARG A 310 15.04 7.29 30.61
N GLN A 311 14.63 7.66 31.81
CA GLN A 311 14.95 8.95 32.44
C GLN A 311 15.86 8.77 33.67
N GLY A 312 17.09 8.31 33.46
CA GLY A 312 18.11 8.24 34.52
C GLY A 312 18.25 6.89 35.22
N ASP A 313 19.01 6.87 36.32
CA ASP A 313 19.56 5.63 36.93
C ASP A 313 18.57 4.84 37.81
N ASP A 314 17.38 5.36 38.12
CA ASP A 314 16.43 4.69 39.00
C ASP A 314 15.00 5.06 38.61
N ASP A 315 14.25 4.18 37.93
CA ASP A 315 12.82 4.43 37.73
C ASP A 315 11.98 3.16 37.51
N VAL A 316 11.19 2.82 38.54
CA VAL A 316 10.11 1.83 38.48
C VAL A 316 9.10 2.19 37.38
N GLU A 317 8.98 3.47 37.08
CA GLU A 317 8.09 4.03 36.07
C GLU A 317 8.53 3.70 34.63
N ASP A 318 9.84 3.69 34.34
CA ASP A 318 10.39 3.26 33.05
C ASP A 318 10.11 1.79 32.77
N VAL A 319 10.22 0.97 33.81
CA VAL A 319 9.89 -0.46 33.76
C VAL A 319 8.39 -0.65 33.51
N LEU A 320 7.55 0.17 34.15
CA LEU A 320 6.10 0.19 33.95
C LEU A 320 5.75 0.58 32.51
N HIS A 321 6.28 1.70 31.99
CA HIS A 321 6.02 2.16 30.63
C HIS A 321 6.52 1.17 29.58
N THR A 322 7.71 0.60 29.77
CA THR A 322 8.24 -0.45 28.88
C THR A 322 7.34 -1.68 28.87
N ARG A 323 6.87 -2.12 30.04
CA ARG A 323 5.94 -3.27 30.15
C ARG A 323 4.58 -2.94 29.54
N LEU A 324 4.06 -1.74 29.74
CA LEU A 324 2.76 -1.30 29.23
C LEU A 324 2.77 -1.23 27.71
N ILE A 325 3.83 -0.67 27.11
CA ILE A 325 4.06 -0.73 25.65
C ILE A 325 4.13 -2.18 25.19
N ASN A 326 4.90 -3.05 25.85
CA ASN A 326 4.96 -4.46 25.45
C ASN A 326 3.60 -5.16 25.53
N ILE A 327 2.83 -4.97 26.61
CA ILE A 327 1.53 -5.61 26.81
C ILE A 327 0.50 -5.11 25.78
N LEU A 328 0.45 -3.81 25.53
CA LEU A 328 -0.53 -3.24 24.59
C LEU A 328 -0.18 -3.49 23.12
N ASN A 329 1.07 -3.88 22.83
CA ASN A 329 1.50 -4.34 21.52
C ASN A 329 1.43 -5.88 21.34
N HIS A 330 1.46 -6.66 22.43
CA HIS A 330 1.38 -8.13 22.40
C HIS A 330 0.01 -8.70 22.79
N GLY A 331 -0.88 -7.89 23.37
CA GLY A 331 -2.28 -8.28 23.53
C GLY A 331 -2.88 -8.52 22.14
N ASN A 332 -3.82 -9.45 22.03
CA ASN A 332 -4.57 -9.81 20.81
C ASN A 332 -5.41 -8.63 20.21
N TYR A 333 -5.02 -7.38 20.45
CA TYR A 333 -5.59 -6.17 19.88
C TYR A 333 -5.12 -6.03 18.44
N SER A 334 -5.85 -6.74 17.58
CA SER A 334 -5.77 -6.63 16.14
C SER A 334 -5.74 -5.16 15.69
N LEU A 335 -4.82 -4.80 14.79
CA LEU A 335 -4.81 -3.54 14.04
C LEU A 335 -6.15 -3.25 13.36
N TYR A 336 -7.00 -4.27 13.21
CA TYR A 336 -8.30 -4.23 12.55
C TYR A 336 -9.48 -3.90 13.50
N GLU A 337 -9.29 -3.89 14.83
CA GLU A 337 -10.29 -3.43 15.82
C GLU A 337 -9.70 -2.34 16.76
N PRO A 338 -9.70 -1.06 16.34
CA PRO A 338 -9.26 0.03 17.21
C PRO A 338 -10.24 0.21 18.37
N ARG A 339 -9.82 -0.18 19.58
CA ARG A 339 -10.56 0.11 20.81
C ARG A 339 -10.02 1.39 21.42
N GLU A 340 -10.93 2.27 21.82
CA GLU A 340 -10.56 3.47 22.56
C GLU A 340 -9.86 3.06 23.86
N MET A 341 -8.76 3.74 24.18
CA MET A 341 -8.00 3.47 25.39
C MET A 341 -8.80 3.86 26.64
N LEU A 342 -8.64 3.09 27.71
CA LEU A 342 -9.06 3.52 29.05
C LEU A 342 -8.32 4.79 29.47
N ALA A 343 -8.93 5.62 30.31
CA ALA A 343 -8.37 6.90 30.74
C ALA A 343 -6.95 6.78 31.32
N GLU A 344 -6.69 5.71 32.08
CA GLU A 344 -5.36 5.38 32.63
C GLU A 344 -4.32 5.12 31.53
N ASN A 345 -4.68 4.33 30.51
CA ASN A 345 -3.79 4.07 29.37
C ASN A 345 -3.53 5.32 28.53
N LYS A 346 -4.52 6.22 28.40
CA LYS A 346 -4.34 7.51 27.73
C LYS A 346 -3.32 8.37 28.46
N GLU A 347 -3.33 8.38 29.79
CA GLU A 347 -2.37 9.14 30.60
C GLU A 347 -0.95 8.62 30.46
N HIS A 348 -0.75 7.30 30.52
CA HIS A 348 0.56 6.70 30.25
C HIS A 348 1.05 7.00 28.82
N PHE A 349 0.15 6.91 27.83
CA PHE A 349 0.49 7.23 26.44
C PHE A 349 0.97 8.68 26.30
N ARG A 350 0.25 9.64 26.90
CA ARG A 350 0.61 11.06 26.92
C ARG A 350 1.99 11.28 27.49
N ARG A 351 2.26 10.73 28.67
CA ARG A 351 3.53 10.89 29.37
C ARG A 351 4.69 10.40 28.50
N ILE A 352 4.60 9.17 28.00
CA ILE A 352 5.63 8.58 27.12
C ILE A 352 5.85 9.43 25.87
N LEU A 353 4.77 9.88 25.22
CA LEU A 353 4.86 10.68 24.00
C LEU A 353 5.53 12.04 24.24
N HIS A 354 5.11 12.76 25.29
CA HIS A 354 5.67 14.06 25.64
C HIS A 354 7.14 13.94 26.06
N ASP A 355 7.48 12.94 26.87
CA ASP A 355 8.85 12.67 27.29
C ASP A 355 9.76 12.38 26.09
N PHE A 356 9.30 11.51 25.18
CA PHE A 356 10.03 11.18 23.97
C PHE A 356 10.25 12.40 23.07
N ILE A 357 9.20 13.20 22.86
CA ILE A 357 9.28 14.44 22.10
C ILE A 357 10.25 15.42 22.77
N ASN A 358 10.21 15.59 24.10
CA ASN A 358 11.06 16.53 24.81
C ASN A 358 12.54 16.11 24.81
N HIS A 359 12.81 14.82 24.96
CA HIS A 359 14.17 14.28 25.02
C HIS A 359 14.88 14.29 23.66
N TYR A 360 14.15 14.04 22.57
CA TYR A 360 14.71 14.00 21.21
C TYR A 360 14.32 15.26 20.41
N PRO A 361 15.30 16.07 19.93
CA PRO A 361 15.00 17.35 19.26
C PRO A 361 14.45 17.13 17.85
N PHE A 362 13.12 17.14 17.70
CA PHE A 362 12.43 17.14 16.41
C PHE A 362 12.12 18.58 15.91
N ASN A 363 11.79 18.75 14.63
CA ASN A 363 11.48 20.06 14.04
C ASN A 363 10.31 20.74 14.76
N ARG A 364 10.55 21.92 15.35
CA ARG A 364 9.58 22.68 16.15
C ARG A 364 8.35 23.15 15.37
N GLU A 365 8.46 23.37 14.06
CA GLU A 365 7.32 23.76 13.22
C GLU A 365 6.21 22.69 13.19
N LEU A 366 6.55 21.44 13.50
CA LEU A 366 5.61 20.32 13.54
C LEU A 366 4.96 20.12 14.92
N PHE A 367 5.42 20.84 15.95
CA PHE A 367 4.95 20.72 17.33
C PHE A 367 4.74 22.13 17.94
N PRO A 368 3.75 22.91 17.47
CA PRO A 368 3.61 24.33 17.81
C PRO A 368 3.21 24.60 19.27
N ASN A 369 2.81 23.57 20.04
CA ASN A 369 2.38 23.66 21.45
C ASN A 369 3.32 22.90 22.42
N ARG A 370 4.60 22.76 22.04
CA ARG A 370 5.62 22.09 22.86
C ARG A 370 5.99 22.86 24.11
#